data_AF-A0A439V9J1-F1
#
_entry.id   AF-A0A439V9J1-F1
#
_cell.length_a   1.000
_cell.length_b   1.000
_cell.length_c   1.000
_cell.angle_alpha   90.00
_cell.angle_beta   90.00
_cell.angle_gamma   90.00
#
_symmetry.space_group_name_H-M   'P 1'
#
loop_
_entity.id
_entity.type
_entity.pdbx_description
1 polymer ?
#
loop_
_entity_poly.entity_id
_entity_poly.type
_entity_poly.pdbx_seq_one_letter_code
_entity_poly.pdbx_strand_id
1 'polypeptide(L)'
;MRDQKRRSIIRSLVELDQPVTELKTLLAPLPWDYPKPLVRLTYDHIRSVLLRFLAGNLEAKDVEEWADLVEMRDDIEFAEERTQEVIHMLSTPQIHFPIDGQLARLLLSPISN
;
A
#
# COMPACT_ATOMS: atom_id res chain seq x y z
N MET A 1 -12.13 9.81 -19.58
CA MET A 1 -12.66 10.43 -18.33
C MET A 1 -12.72 9.44 -17.16
N ARG A 2 -13.32 8.25 -17.31
CA ARG A 2 -13.38 7.22 -16.24
C ARG A 2 -12.01 6.72 -15.78
N ASP A 3 -11.12 6.36 -16.71
CA ASP A 3 -9.75 5.89 -16.37
C ASP A 3 -8.91 6.96 -15.66
N GLN A 4 -9.08 8.23 -16.01
CA GLN A 4 -8.33 9.32 -15.36
C GLN A 4 -8.77 9.51 -13.91
N LYS A 5 -10.08 9.47 -13.64
CA LYS A 5 -10.60 9.54 -12.27
C LYS A 5 -10.15 8.34 -11.45
N ARG A 6 -10.25 7.13 -12.00
CA ARG A 6 -9.77 5.90 -11.36
C ARG A 6 -8.28 5.98 -11.05
N ARG A 7 -7.45 6.29 -12.05
CA ARG A 7 -6.00 6.49 -11.89
C ARG A 7 -5.67 7.48 -10.77
N SER A 8 -6.42 8.57 -10.65
CA SER A 8 -6.22 9.55 -9.58
C SER A 8 -6.48 8.95 -8.20
N ILE A 9 -7.58 8.20 -8.03
CA ILE A 9 -7.92 7.54 -6.77
C ILE A 9 -6.87 6.47 -6.42
N ILE A 10 -6.48 5.64 -7.39
CA ILE A 10 -5.45 4.61 -7.19
C ILE A 10 -4.10 5.22 -6.87
N ARG A 11 -3.75 6.38 -7.45
CA ARG A 11 -2.52 7.07 -7.10
C ARG A 11 -2.55 7.57 -5.65
N SER A 12 -3.64 8.19 -5.21
CA SER A 12 -3.83 8.57 -3.80
C SER A 12 -3.76 7.37 -2.85
N LEU A 13 -4.27 6.20 -3.26
CA LEU A 13 -4.10 4.95 -2.51
C LEU A 13 -2.63 4.54 -2.44
N VAL A 14 -1.92 4.45 -3.57
CA VAL A 14 -0.49 4.05 -3.62
C VAL A 14 0.39 5.00 -2.82
N GLU A 15 0.09 6.30 -2.85
CA GLU A 15 0.82 7.33 -2.10
C GLU A 15 0.37 7.41 -0.62
N LEU A 16 -0.77 6.79 -0.27
CA LEU A 16 -1.47 6.94 1.01
C LEU A 16 -1.53 8.42 1.44
N ASP A 17 -1.93 9.31 0.53
CA ASP A 17 -1.91 10.77 0.74
C ASP A 17 -3.13 11.30 1.51
N GLN A 18 -4.07 10.41 1.81
CA GLN A 18 -5.34 10.68 2.50
C GLN A 18 -5.60 9.58 3.54
N PRO A 19 -6.47 9.84 4.54
CA PRO A 19 -6.87 8.81 5.50
C PRO A 19 -7.43 7.56 4.82
N VAL A 20 -7.09 6.38 5.35
CA VAL A 20 -7.55 5.09 4.80
C VAL A 20 -9.07 5.02 4.72
N THR A 21 -9.79 5.61 5.68
CA THR A 21 -11.25 5.68 5.71
C THR A 21 -11.84 6.48 4.53
N GLU A 22 -11.19 7.56 4.11
CA GLU A 22 -11.58 8.35 2.94
C GLU A 22 -11.29 7.58 1.65
N LEU A 23 -10.12 6.95 1.56
CA LEU A 23 -9.74 6.10 0.43
C LEU A 23 -10.72 4.93 0.25
N LYS A 24 -11.10 4.24 1.33
CA LYS A 24 -12.14 3.19 1.31
C LYS A 24 -13.45 3.70 0.72
N THR A 25 -13.87 4.91 1.08
CA THR A 25 -15.09 5.53 0.53
C THR A 25 -14.98 5.80 -0.97
N LEU A 26 -13.81 6.26 -1.44
CA LEU A 26 -13.55 6.51 -2.86
C LEU A 26 -13.42 5.22 -3.69
N LEU A 27 -12.90 4.16 -3.07
CA LEU A 27 -12.68 2.85 -3.69
C LEU A 27 -13.96 1.99 -3.72
N ALA A 28 -14.89 2.17 -2.78
CA ALA A 28 -16.12 1.39 -2.68
C ALA A 28 -16.92 1.21 -3.99
N PRO A 29 -17.09 2.23 -4.87
CA PRO A 29 -17.79 2.05 -6.15
C PRO A 29 -16.92 1.43 -7.27
N LEU A 30 -15.63 1.16 -7.01
CA LEU A 30 -14.68 0.65 -7.99
C LEU A 30 -14.49 -0.86 -7.82
N PRO A 31 -14.74 -1.68 -8.86
CA PRO A 31 -14.41 -3.10 -8.81
C PRO A 31 -12.91 -3.31 -8.56
N TRP A 32 -12.55 -4.42 -7.91
CA TRP A 32 -11.17 -4.80 -7.63
C TRP A 32 -10.46 -5.24 -8.91
N ASP A 33 -11.16 -6.03 -9.73
CA ASP A 33 -10.71 -6.48 -11.03
C ASP A 33 -10.69 -5.33 -12.03
N TYR A 34 -9.65 -5.30 -12.86
CA TYR A 34 -9.46 -4.27 -13.85
C TYR A 34 -8.53 -4.76 -14.97
N PRO A 35 -8.82 -4.48 -16.25
CA PRO A 35 -8.16 -5.17 -17.36
C PRO A 35 -6.69 -4.79 -17.59
N LYS A 36 -6.17 -3.76 -16.92
CA LYS A 36 -4.78 -3.29 -17.08
C LYS A 36 -4.33 -2.47 -15.87
N PRO A 37 -3.06 -2.50 -15.49
CA PRO A 37 -2.57 -1.61 -14.44
C PRO A 37 -2.68 -0.14 -14.86
N LEU A 38 -3.00 0.71 -13.89
CA LEU A 38 -3.04 2.16 -14.05
C LEU A 38 -1.90 2.84 -13.29
N VAL A 39 -1.51 2.32 -12.13
CA VAL A 39 -0.46 2.90 -11.29
C VAL A 39 0.56 1.81 -10.95
N ARG A 40 1.84 2.18 -10.87
CA ARG A 40 2.92 1.28 -10.46
C ARG A 40 3.30 1.58 -9.01
N LEU A 41 3.23 0.59 -8.14
CA LEU A 41 3.69 0.68 -6.76
C LEU A 41 5.17 0.27 -6.70
N THR A 42 6.03 1.15 -6.20
CA THR A 42 7.46 0.89 -5.99
C THR A 42 7.75 0.77 -4.50
N TYR A 43 8.94 0.27 -4.18
CA TYR A 43 9.41 0.22 -2.79
C TYR A 43 9.53 1.61 -2.14
N ASP A 44 9.67 2.68 -2.91
CA ASP A 44 9.71 4.05 -2.38
C ASP A 44 8.34 4.50 -1.81
N HIS A 45 7.24 3.99 -2.37
CA HIS A 45 5.91 4.22 -1.77
C HIS A 45 5.80 3.50 -0.42
N ILE A 46 6.23 2.23 -0.36
CA ILE A 46 6.28 1.47 0.91
C ILE A 46 7.16 2.21 1.92
N ARG A 47 8.36 2.64 1.51
CA ARG A 47 9.28 3.43 2.34
C ARG A 47 8.61 4.68 2.91
N SER A 48 7.87 5.43 2.08
CA SER A 48 7.13 6.62 2.52
C SER A 48 6.08 6.31 3.58
N VAL A 49 5.32 5.22 3.42
CA VAL A 49 4.34 4.76 4.42
C VAL A 49 5.03 4.34 5.73
N LEU A 50 6.08 3.53 5.65
CA LEU A 50 6.83 3.06 6.83
C LEU A 50 7.48 4.21 7.61
N LEU A 51 8.01 5.23 6.92
CA LEU A 51 8.59 6.40 7.57
C LEU A 51 7.52 7.24 8.30
N ARG A 52 6.33 7.38 7.73
CA ARG A 52 5.20 8.07 8.38
C ARG A 52 4.67 7.30 9.58
N PHE A 53 4.61 5.97 9.50
CA PHE A 53 4.31 5.11 10.65
C PHE A 53 5.34 5.29 11.77
N LEU A 54 6.65 5.25 11.46
CA LEU A 54 7.71 5.45 12.45
C LEU A 54 7.72 6.86 13.06
N ALA A 55 7.22 7.86 12.33
CA ALA A 55 7.05 9.23 12.82
C ALA A 55 5.76 9.42 13.66
N GLY A 56 4.92 8.39 13.80
CA GLY A 56 3.65 8.46 14.52
C GLY A 56 2.53 9.16 13.76
N ASN A 57 2.69 9.37 12.45
CA ASN A 57 1.65 9.96 11.58
C ASN A 57 0.63 8.92 11.10
N LEU A 58 0.96 7.64 11.19
CA LEU A 58 0.09 6.50 10.88
C LEU A 58 0.13 5.53 12.04
N GLU A 59 -1.00 4.90 12.34
CA GLU A 59 -1.06 3.75 13.24
C GLU A 59 -0.75 2.47 12.47
N ALA A 60 -0.41 1.38 13.18
CA ALA A 60 -0.16 0.08 12.56
C ALA A 60 -1.35 -0.38 11.70
N LYS A 61 -2.56 -0.15 12.23
CA LYS A 61 -3.82 -0.44 11.55
C LYS A 61 -3.97 0.32 10.23
N ASP A 62 -3.53 1.57 10.14
CA ASP A 62 -3.60 2.33 8.88
C ASP A 62 -2.71 1.71 7.81
N VAL A 63 -1.50 1.26 8.20
CA VAL A 63 -0.56 0.60 7.28
C VAL A 63 -1.09 -0.75 6.80
N GLU A 64 -1.62 -1.55 7.71
CA GLU A 64 -2.17 -2.89 7.41
C GLU A 64 -3.40 -2.79 6.51
N GLU A 65 -4.35 -1.91 6.83
CA GLU A 65 -5.53 -1.69 6.00
C GLU A 65 -5.18 -1.10 4.63
N TRP A 66 -4.17 -0.22 4.55
CA TRP A 66 -3.65 0.26 3.28
C TRP A 66 -3.07 -0.87 2.43
N ALA A 67 -2.26 -1.75 3.03
CA ALA A 67 -1.66 -2.88 2.32
C ALA A 67 -2.72 -3.85 1.79
N ASP A 68 -3.76 -4.15 2.58
CA ASP A 68 -4.92 -4.96 2.17
C ASP A 68 -5.63 -4.37 0.96
N LEU A 69 -5.89 -3.06 0.97
CA LEU A 69 -6.51 -2.37 -0.16
C LEU A 69 -5.66 -2.39 -1.43
N VAL A 70 -4.34 -2.36 -1.30
CA VAL A 70 -3.39 -2.38 -2.41
C VAL A 70 -3.26 -3.78 -3.00
N GLU A 71 -3.11 -4.80 -2.15
CA GLU A 71 -2.82 -6.18 -2.55
C GLU A 71 -3.90 -6.77 -3.46
N MET A 72 -5.16 -6.43 -3.18
CA MET A 72 -6.33 -6.98 -3.86
C MET A 72 -6.64 -6.37 -5.24
N ARG A 73 -5.83 -5.44 -5.78
CA ARG A 73 -6.21 -4.59 -6.92
C ARG A 73 -5.41 -4.83 -8.20
N ASP A 74 -6.12 -5.21 -9.26
CA ASP A 74 -5.53 -5.42 -10.60
C ASP A 74 -5.14 -4.12 -11.33
N ASP A 75 -5.63 -2.96 -10.85
CA ASP A 75 -5.23 -1.65 -11.39
C ASP A 75 -3.92 -1.09 -10.80
N ILE A 76 -3.25 -1.88 -9.96
CA ILE A 76 -1.91 -1.60 -9.43
C ILE A 76 -0.93 -2.66 -9.95
N GLU A 77 0.17 -2.22 -10.54
CA GLU A 77 1.30 -3.09 -10.87
C GLU A 77 2.38 -2.97 -9.79
N PHE A 78 2.91 -4.08 -9.31
CA PHE A 78 4.08 -4.08 -8.42
C PHE A 78 5.37 -3.93 -9.21
N ALA A 79 6.25 -3.04 -8.75
CA ALA A 79 7.47 -2.76 -9.49
C ALA A 79 8.48 -3.90 -9.49
N GLU A 80 8.51 -4.68 -8.41
CA GLU A 80 9.46 -5.75 -8.11
C GLU A 80 8.76 -6.81 -7.27
N GLU A 81 9.20 -8.08 -7.34
CA GLU A 81 8.67 -9.19 -6.53
C GLU A 81 8.71 -8.87 -5.03
N ARG A 82 9.83 -8.32 -4.55
CA ARG A 82 9.97 -7.85 -3.16
C ARG A 82 8.89 -6.84 -2.75
N THR A 83 8.49 -5.97 -3.68
CA THR A 83 7.45 -4.96 -3.41
C THR A 83 6.12 -5.67 -3.13
N GLN A 84 5.80 -6.69 -3.93
CA GLN A 84 4.60 -7.51 -3.74
C GLN A 84 4.68 -8.33 -2.44
N GLU A 85 5.82 -8.96 -2.15
CA GLU A 85 6.03 -9.73 -0.92
C GLU A 85 5.81 -8.90 0.35
N VAL A 86 6.35 -7.68 0.38
CA VAL A 86 6.17 -6.78 1.54
C VAL A 86 4.72 -6.32 1.67
N ILE A 87 4.05 -6.01 0.56
CA ILE A 87 2.62 -5.67 0.60
C ILE A 87 1.79 -6.85 1.11
N HIS A 88 2.05 -8.07 0.64
CA HIS A 88 1.37 -9.27 1.12
C HIS A 88 1.60 -9.52 2.61
N MET A 89 2.83 -9.35 3.08
CA MET A 89 3.16 -9.46 4.50
C MET A 89 2.36 -8.47 5.35
N LEU A 90 2.29 -7.21 4.91
CA LEU A 90 1.57 -6.14 5.62
C LEU A 90 0.05 -6.27 5.53
N SER A 91 -0.50 -6.86 4.46
CA SER A 91 -1.93 -7.11 4.31
C SER A 91 -2.42 -8.32 5.12
N THR A 92 -1.51 -9.18 5.59
CA THR A 92 -1.83 -10.40 6.33
C THR A 92 -1.18 -10.46 7.72
N PRO A 93 -1.41 -9.45 8.59
CA PRO A 93 -0.81 -9.38 9.94
C PRO A 93 -1.21 -10.57 10.84
N GLN A 94 -2.32 -11.24 10.56
CA GLN A 94 -2.71 -12.48 11.24
C GLN A 94 -1.78 -13.68 10.94
N ILE A 95 -1.04 -13.62 9.83
CA ILE A 95 -0.06 -14.64 9.42
C ILE A 95 1.36 -14.18 9.78
N HIS A 96 1.68 -12.91 9.54
CA HIS A 96 3.04 -12.36 9.66
C HIS A 96 3.30 -11.48 10.89
N PHE A 97 2.34 -11.42 11.81
CA PHE A 97 2.25 -10.48 12.93
C PHE A 97 1.99 -9.02 12.50
N PRO A 98 1.28 -8.24 13.34
CA PRO A 98 1.08 -6.81 13.09
C PRO A 98 2.38 -6.05 12.91
N ILE A 99 2.34 -4.96 12.13
CA ILE A 99 3.51 -4.13 11.95
C ILE A 99 3.88 -3.41 13.26
N ASP A 100 5.14 -3.48 13.62
CA ASP A 100 5.73 -2.70 14.71
C ASP A 100 6.94 -1.87 14.25
N GLY A 101 7.49 -1.08 15.17
CA GLY A 101 8.65 -0.24 14.88
C GLY A 101 9.93 -1.02 14.55
N GLN A 102 10.05 -2.29 14.96
CA GLN A 102 11.20 -3.13 14.64
C GLN A 102 11.10 -3.65 13.20
N LEU A 103 9.95 -4.21 12.83
CA LEU A 103 9.68 -4.68 11.48
C LEU A 103 9.77 -3.54 10.47
N ALA A 104 9.20 -2.37 10.76
CA ALA A 104 9.31 -1.20 9.88
C ALA A 104 10.77 -0.82 9.60
N ARG A 105 11.65 -0.83 10.62
CA ARG A 105 13.08 -0.55 10.44
C ARG A 105 13.81 -1.65 9.67
N LEU A 106 13.44 -2.91 9.88
CA LEU A 106 13.96 -4.03 9.11
C LEU A 106 13.62 -3.90 7.63
N LEU A 107 12.36 -3.60 7.31
CA LEU A 107 11.90 -3.38 5.94
C LEU A 107 12.55 -2.16 5.27
N LEU A 108 12.91 -1.13 6.05
CA LEU A 108 13.65 0.04 5.56
C LEU A 108 15.15 -0.19 5.39
N SER A 109 15.70 -1.26 5.95
CA SER A 109 17.13 -1.53 5.83
C SER A 109 17.50 -1.80 4.37
N PRO A 110 18.62 -1.23 3.88
CA PRO A 110 19.15 -1.60 2.57
C PRO A 110 19.50 -3.09 2.61
N ILE A 111 19.14 -3.82 1.56
CA ILE A 111 19.58 -5.20 1.43
C ILE A 111 21.10 -5.15 1.34
N SER A 112 21.78 -5.81 2.29
CA SER A 112 23.17 -6.20 2.09
C SER A 112 23.18 -7.23 0.98
N ASN A 113 23.59 -6.83 -0.23
CA ASN A 113 23.92 -7.75 -1.32
C ASN A 113 25.18 -8.56 -0.95
#